data_AF-A0A971MI21-F1
#
_entry.id   AF-A0A971MI21-F1
#
_cell.length_a   1.000
_cell.length_b   1.000
_cell.length_c   1.000
_cell.angle_alpha   90.00
_cell.angle_beta   90.00
_cell.angle_gamma   90.00
#
_symmetry.space_group_name_H-M   'P 1'
#
loop_
_entity.id
_entity.type
_entity.pdbx_description
1 polymer ?
#
loop_
_entity_poly.entity_id
_entity_poly.type
_entity_poly.pdbx_seq_one_letter_code
_entity_poly.pdbx_strand_id
1 'polypeptide(L)'
;LSAAVKEGLKCQLILEERVPNSYNPKASGNNYLFNLLGVEDIRVVPGGSNMLEELNKLADELKAKGRKPYVIPGGGSNPLGALGYVSCAQEIIEQMFEMGLTFEHIVTPSGSAGTHAGLITGLKGNNVHIPLTGISVNRNKEVQTNAVYDLALKTCEKLEIENPVQREDIIVFDDYVGAGYSIPTEGMIDAVKLLAKTEGILTDPVYTGKTLDGMLSLIKKGYFKDAERILFVHTGGSPALFAYEEELREEK
;
A
#
# COMPACT_ATOMS: atom_id res chain seq x y z
N LEU A 1 -8.16 -0.14 12.58
CA LEU A 1 -9.15 0.48 13.49
C LEU A 1 -10.58 0.00 13.22
N SER A 2 -11.18 0.22 12.04
CA SER A 2 -12.57 -0.19 11.77
C SER A 2 -12.84 -1.68 12.04
N ALA A 3 -11.90 -2.56 11.67
CA ALA A 3 -11.98 -3.99 12.00
C ALA A 3 -11.99 -4.24 13.53
N ALA A 4 -11.18 -3.52 14.30
CA ALA A 4 -11.18 -3.64 15.76
C ALA A 4 -12.54 -3.22 16.35
N VAL A 5 -13.16 -2.15 15.84
CA VAL A 5 -14.52 -1.73 16.24
C VAL A 5 -15.53 -2.84 15.94
N LYS A 6 -15.48 -3.41 14.73
CA LYS A 6 -16.38 -4.50 14.31
C LYS A 6 -16.27 -5.73 15.21
N GLU A 7 -15.05 -6.07 15.61
CA GLU A 7 -14.74 -7.21 16.49
C GLU A 7 -14.85 -6.88 17.99
N GLY A 8 -15.28 -5.67 18.37
CA GLY A 8 -15.40 -5.26 19.77
C GLY A 8 -14.07 -5.10 20.52
N LEU A 9 -12.97 -4.95 19.79
CA LEU A 9 -11.62 -4.79 20.32
C LEU A 9 -11.24 -3.32 20.53
N LYS A 10 -10.44 -3.04 21.56
CA LYS A 10 -9.76 -1.74 21.69
C LYS A 10 -8.62 -1.64 20.67
N CYS A 11 -8.34 -0.42 20.21
CA CYS A 11 -7.29 -0.16 19.24
C CYS A 11 -6.54 1.11 19.62
N GLN A 12 -5.23 0.98 19.75
CA GLN A 12 -4.30 2.11 19.90
C GLN A 12 -3.44 2.18 18.64
N LEU A 13 -3.08 3.40 18.24
CA LEU A 13 -2.27 3.66 17.05
C LEU A 13 -0.94 4.28 17.43
N ILE A 14 0.12 3.91 16.71
CA ILE A 14 1.38 4.64 16.70
C ILE A 14 1.53 5.28 15.33
N LEU A 15 1.67 6.60 15.30
CA LEU A 15 1.89 7.39 14.10
C LEU A 15 3.31 7.94 14.09
N GLU A 16 3.94 7.93 12.92
CA GLU A 16 5.25 8.52 12.72
C GLU A 16 5.10 9.94 12.20
N GLU A 17 5.60 10.92 12.94
CA GLU A 17 5.67 12.32 12.52
C GLU A 17 6.95 12.55 11.70
N ARG A 18 6.84 12.33 10.39
CA ARG A 18 7.99 12.41 9.47
C ARG A 18 8.49 13.83 9.22
N VAL A 19 7.60 14.81 9.31
CA VAL A 19 7.95 16.24 9.28
C VAL A 19 7.78 16.77 10.71
N PRO A 20 8.85 17.24 11.38
CA PRO A 20 8.76 17.69 12.76
C PRO A 20 7.66 18.73 12.98
N ASN A 21 6.84 18.54 14.01
CA ASN A 21 5.72 19.41 14.39
C ASN A 21 4.60 19.53 13.33
N SER A 22 4.43 18.52 12.47
CA SER A 22 3.37 18.50 11.45
C SER A 22 2.10 17.78 11.89
N TYR A 23 2.15 16.95 12.93
CA TYR A 23 0.99 16.21 13.40
C TYR A 23 -0.04 17.16 14.00
N ASN A 24 -1.26 17.08 13.44
CA ASN A 24 -2.40 17.83 13.94
C ASN A 24 -3.51 16.85 14.36
N PRO A 25 -3.85 16.75 15.66
CA PRO A 25 -4.90 15.84 16.12
C PRO A 25 -6.30 16.22 15.63
N LYS A 26 -6.48 17.44 15.10
CA LYS A 26 -7.72 17.91 14.46
C LYS A 26 -7.67 17.85 12.92
N ALA A 27 -6.65 17.20 12.34
CA ALA A 27 -6.56 17.03 10.90
C ALA A 27 -7.75 16.24 10.35
N SER A 28 -8.12 16.56 9.10
CA SER A 28 -9.13 15.89 8.30
C SER A 28 -8.68 14.48 7.87
N GLY A 29 -9.44 13.87 6.96
CA GLY A 29 -9.11 12.57 6.37
C GLY A 29 -9.02 11.44 7.40
N ASN A 30 -8.01 10.59 7.28
CA ASN A 30 -7.86 9.40 8.14
C ASN A 30 -7.76 9.78 9.63
N ASN A 31 -7.11 10.89 9.98
CA ASN A 31 -6.99 11.30 11.37
C ASN A 31 -8.37 11.63 12.00
N TYR A 32 -9.22 12.35 11.26
CA TYR A 32 -10.62 12.55 11.65
C TYR A 32 -11.35 11.22 11.79
N LEU A 33 -11.17 10.29 10.84
CA LEU A 33 -11.80 8.97 10.89
C LEU A 33 -11.32 8.13 12.09
N PHE A 34 -10.08 8.28 12.54
CA PHE A 34 -9.59 7.59 13.73
C PHE A 34 -10.36 8.00 14.98
N ASN A 35 -10.59 9.30 15.14
CA ASN A 35 -11.39 9.84 16.23
C ASN A 35 -12.87 9.43 16.12
N LEU A 36 -13.44 9.50 14.90
CA LEU A 36 -14.84 9.11 14.65
C LEU A 36 -15.09 7.63 15.01
N LEU A 37 -14.12 6.76 14.75
CA LEU A 37 -14.19 5.33 15.06
C LEU A 37 -13.84 5.02 16.52
N GLY A 38 -13.53 6.01 17.35
CA GLY A 38 -13.26 5.83 18.78
C GLY A 38 -11.93 5.13 19.05
N VAL A 39 -10.86 5.52 18.35
CA VAL A 39 -9.49 5.11 18.70
C VAL A 39 -9.23 5.35 20.19
N GLU A 40 -8.65 4.36 20.88
CA GLU A 40 -8.45 4.43 22.33
C GLU A 40 -7.31 5.37 22.71
N ASP A 41 -6.23 5.35 21.93
CA ASP A 41 -5.07 6.22 22.11
C ASP A 41 -4.28 6.36 20.80
N ILE A 42 -3.62 7.51 20.62
CA ILE A 42 -2.70 7.77 19.53
C ILE A 42 -1.36 8.24 20.12
N ARG A 43 -0.31 7.45 19.91
CA ARG A 43 1.07 7.83 20.22
C ARG A 43 1.75 8.33 18.95
N VAL A 44 2.36 9.51 19.01
CA VAL A 44 3.12 10.06 17.89
C VAL A 44 4.61 9.96 18.21
N VAL A 45 5.39 9.39 17.29
CA VAL A 45 6.84 9.22 17.42
C VAL A 45 7.57 9.98 16.32
N PRO A 46 8.83 10.42 16.54
CA PRO A 46 9.57 11.16 15.54
C PRO A 46 9.83 10.36 14.25
N GLY A 47 9.97 11.08 13.13
CA GLY A 47 10.41 10.51 11.86
C GLY A 47 11.73 9.75 11.96
N GLY A 48 11.80 8.58 11.33
CA GLY A 48 12.93 7.66 11.39
C GLY A 48 12.90 6.68 12.57
N SER A 49 11.86 6.73 13.41
CA SER A 49 11.71 5.76 14.51
C SER A 49 11.53 4.33 13.99
N ASN A 50 12.04 3.36 14.73
CA ASN A 50 11.77 1.96 14.46
C ASN A 50 10.34 1.61 14.88
N MET A 51 9.40 1.72 13.94
CA MET A 51 7.97 1.55 14.22
C MET A 51 7.61 0.19 14.82
N LEU A 52 8.32 -0.88 14.44
CA LEU A 52 8.06 -2.21 15.02
C LEU A 52 8.51 -2.28 16.48
N GLU A 53 9.63 -1.65 16.81
CA GLU A 53 10.11 -1.54 18.18
C GLU A 53 9.15 -0.72 19.04
N GLU A 54 8.67 0.43 18.53
CA GLU A 54 7.69 1.27 19.22
C GLU A 54 6.36 0.54 19.46
N LEU A 55 5.89 -0.24 18.48
CA LEU A 55 4.71 -1.10 18.63
C LEU A 55 4.92 -2.17 19.71
N ASN A 56 6.11 -2.77 19.78
CA ASN A 56 6.43 -3.78 20.79
C ASN A 56 6.52 -3.16 22.20
N LYS A 57 7.13 -1.98 22.34
CA LYS A 57 7.15 -1.23 23.60
C LYS A 57 5.72 -0.97 24.12
N LEU A 58 4.84 -0.48 23.25
CA LEU A 58 3.44 -0.25 23.60
C LEU A 58 2.73 -1.56 23.98
N ALA A 59 2.99 -2.64 23.25
CA ALA A 59 2.44 -3.95 23.58
C ALA A 59 2.88 -4.41 24.99
N ASP A 60 4.15 -4.23 25.35
CA ASP A 60 4.65 -4.62 26.67
C ASP A 60 4.07 -3.75 27.80
N GLU A 61 3.90 -2.43 27.57
CA GLU A 61 3.16 -1.55 28.49
C GLU A 61 1.71 -2.01 28.70
N LEU A 62 1.03 -2.45 27.64
CA LEU A 62 -0.35 -2.94 27.72
C LEU A 62 -0.43 -4.29 28.43
N LYS A 63 0.54 -5.20 28.21
CA LYS A 63 0.66 -6.46 28.95
C LYS A 63 0.86 -6.22 30.44
N ALA A 64 1.70 -5.26 30.81
CA ALA A 64 1.91 -4.86 32.21
C ALA A 64 0.61 -4.33 32.88
N LYS A 65 -0.33 -3.81 32.09
CA LYS A 65 -1.68 -3.40 32.52
C LYS A 65 -2.70 -4.54 32.48
N GLY A 66 -2.27 -5.79 32.29
CA GLY A 66 -3.15 -6.97 32.25
C GLY A 66 -3.89 -7.16 30.92
N ARG A 67 -3.51 -6.46 29.85
CA ARG A 67 -4.15 -6.57 28.52
C ARG A 67 -3.42 -7.59 27.64
N LYS A 68 -4.08 -8.01 26.55
CA LYS A 68 -3.56 -8.95 25.55
C LYS A 68 -3.45 -8.26 24.18
N PRO A 69 -2.36 -7.54 23.90
CA PRO A 69 -2.21 -6.82 22.65
C PRO A 69 -1.91 -7.78 21.47
N TYR A 70 -2.39 -7.41 20.29
CA TYR A 70 -2.01 -8.03 19.02
C TYR A 70 -1.34 -6.96 18.15
N VAL A 71 -0.05 -7.15 17.85
CA VAL A 71 0.74 -6.17 17.10
C VAL A 71 0.49 -6.33 15.61
N ILE A 72 0.04 -5.26 14.96
CA ILE A 72 -0.12 -5.17 13.51
C ILE A 72 0.95 -4.22 12.99
N PRO A 73 1.93 -4.69 12.19
CA PRO A 73 2.99 -3.82 11.66
C PRO A 73 2.44 -2.84 10.63
N GLY A 74 3.27 -1.86 10.24
CA GLY A 74 2.92 -0.86 9.24
C GLY A 74 2.34 -1.47 7.96
N GLY A 75 1.13 -1.04 7.59
CA GLY A 75 0.37 -1.56 6.44
C GLY A 75 -0.09 -3.01 6.56
N GLY A 76 0.01 -3.65 7.73
CA GLY A 76 -0.30 -5.06 7.90
C GLY A 76 0.68 -6.01 7.21
N SER A 77 1.85 -5.50 6.79
CA SER A 77 2.81 -6.21 5.95
C SER A 77 3.62 -7.24 6.75
N ASN A 78 3.00 -8.38 6.98
CA ASN A 78 3.60 -9.60 7.50
C ASN A 78 3.06 -10.81 6.70
N PRO A 79 3.59 -12.03 6.90
CA PRO A 79 3.17 -13.18 6.09
C PRO A 79 1.67 -13.46 6.15
N LEU A 80 1.02 -13.25 7.30
CA LEU A 80 -0.43 -13.41 7.43
C LEU A 80 -1.21 -12.33 6.66
N GLY A 81 -0.80 -11.06 6.76
CA GLY A 81 -1.46 -9.96 6.07
C GLY A 81 -1.28 -10.02 4.56
N ALA A 82 -0.14 -10.52 4.08
CA ALA A 82 0.12 -10.74 2.66
C ALA A 82 -0.84 -11.77 2.03
N LEU A 83 -1.37 -12.72 2.82
CA LEU A 83 -2.34 -13.71 2.32
C LEU A 83 -3.59 -13.06 1.73
N GLY A 84 -4.01 -11.88 2.20
CA GLY A 84 -5.14 -11.17 1.60
C GLY A 84 -4.91 -10.85 0.12
N TYR A 85 -3.68 -10.52 -0.26
CA TYR A 85 -3.32 -10.25 -1.65
C TYR A 85 -2.89 -11.49 -2.43
N VAL A 86 -2.55 -12.60 -1.76
CA VAL A 86 -2.50 -13.93 -2.38
C VAL A 86 -3.91 -14.32 -2.85
N SER A 87 -4.91 -14.14 -1.99
CA SER A 87 -6.32 -14.37 -2.36
C SER A 87 -6.79 -13.38 -3.42
N CYS A 88 -6.36 -12.12 -3.38
CA CYS A 88 -6.65 -11.17 -4.47
C CYS A 88 -6.10 -11.65 -5.82
N ALA A 89 -4.89 -12.23 -5.86
CA ALA A 89 -4.36 -12.81 -7.10
C ALA A 89 -5.20 -13.98 -7.61
N GLN A 90 -5.70 -14.85 -6.70
CA GLN A 90 -6.63 -15.93 -7.06
C GLN A 90 -7.95 -15.36 -7.61
N GLU A 91 -8.50 -14.34 -6.97
CA GLU A 91 -9.72 -13.65 -7.42
C GLU A 91 -9.54 -13.06 -8.83
N ILE A 92 -8.39 -12.44 -9.13
CA ILE A 92 -8.09 -11.95 -10.47
C ILE A 92 -8.09 -13.07 -11.51
N ILE A 93 -7.48 -14.22 -11.19
CA ILE A 93 -7.41 -15.39 -12.08
C ILE A 93 -8.81 -15.96 -12.35
N GLU A 94 -9.62 -16.10 -11.31
CA GLU A 94 -11.00 -16.56 -11.38
C GLU A 94 -11.85 -15.61 -12.25
N GLN A 95 -11.79 -14.31 -11.98
CA GLN A 95 -12.53 -13.29 -12.75
C GLN A 95 -12.10 -13.24 -14.22
N MET A 96 -10.79 -13.34 -14.52
CA MET A 96 -10.29 -13.44 -15.89
C MET A 96 -10.92 -14.62 -16.64
N PHE A 97 -10.96 -15.79 -15.99
CA PHE A 97 -11.57 -16.99 -16.57
C PHE A 97 -13.07 -16.82 -16.80
N GLU A 98 -13.81 -16.36 -15.78
CA GLU A 98 -15.26 -16.18 -15.85
C GLU A 98 -15.68 -15.14 -16.91
N MET A 99 -14.92 -14.06 -17.06
CA MET A 99 -15.19 -12.99 -18.01
C MET A 99 -14.69 -13.31 -19.43
N GLY A 100 -13.93 -14.38 -19.63
CA GLY A 100 -13.24 -14.65 -20.89
C GLY A 100 -12.24 -13.55 -21.28
N LEU A 101 -11.59 -12.95 -20.28
CA LEU A 101 -10.67 -11.82 -20.41
C LEU A 101 -9.25 -12.24 -20.04
N THR A 102 -8.24 -11.64 -20.67
CA THR A 102 -6.85 -11.76 -20.25
C THR A 102 -6.25 -10.38 -20.04
N PHE A 103 -5.49 -10.22 -18.94
CA PHE A 103 -4.61 -9.09 -18.70
C PHE A 103 -3.19 -9.50 -19.05
N GLU A 104 -2.47 -8.64 -19.77
CA GLU A 104 -1.07 -8.88 -20.12
C GLU A 104 -0.11 -8.25 -19.11
N HIS A 105 -0.59 -7.39 -18.21
CA HIS A 105 0.23 -6.78 -17.17
C HIS A 105 -0.61 -6.36 -15.96
N ILE A 106 -0.04 -6.41 -14.75
CA ILE A 106 -0.66 -5.91 -13.52
C ILE A 106 0.23 -4.81 -12.92
N VAL A 107 -0.37 -3.70 -12.49
CA VAL A 107 0.33 -2.61 -11.80
C VAL A 107 -0.28 -2.39 -10.43
N THR A 108 0.58 -2.29 -9.40
CA THR A 108 0.17 -2.13 -8.01
C THR A 108 1.01 -1.11 -7.25
N PRO A 109 0.45 -0.41 -6.25
CA PRO A 109 1.25 0.34 -5.29
C PRO A 109 2.19 -0.58 -4.50
N SER A 110 3.39 -0.09 -4.17
CA SER A 110 4.43 -0.81 -3.44
C SER A 110 5.00 0.08 -2.32
N GLY A 111 4.36 0.06 -1.15
CA GLY A 111 4.78 0.82 0.04
C GLY A 111 5.45 -0.06 1.10
N SER A 112 4.68 -0.54 2.08
CA SER A 112 5.17 -1.46 3.11
C SER A 112 5.39 -2.90 2.62
N ALA A 113 5.28 -3.15 1.31
CA ALA A 113 5.50 -4.41 0.58
C ALA A 113 4.37 -5.46 0.62
N GLY A 114 3.44 -5.45 1.57
CA GLY A 114 2.40 -6.49 1.73
C GLY A 114 1.58 -6.78 0.49
N THR A 115 1.07 -5.74 -0.18
CA THR A 115 0.29 -5.87 -1.42
C THR A 115 1.10 -6.54 -2.54
N HIS A 116 2.25 -5.97 -2.85
CA HIS A 116 3.10 -6.45 -3.94
C HIS A 116 3.60 -7.88 -3.67
N ALA A 117 4.03 -8.17 -2.43
CA ALA A 117 4.48 -9.50 -2.03
C ALA A 117 3.36 -10.55 -2.08
N GLY A 118 2.15 -10.21 -1.62
CA GLY A 118 1.00 -11.10 -1.69
C GLY A 118 0.58 -11.40 -3.13
N LEU A 119 0.47 -10.38 -3.97
CA LEU A 119 0.11 -10.54 -5.39
C LEU A 119 1.14 -11.42 -6.12
N ILE A 120 2.45 -11.13 -6.00
CA ILE A 120 3.45 -11.95 -6.71
C ILE A 120 3.48 -13.40 -6.21
N THR A 121 3.33 -13.60 -4.90
CA THR A 121 3.25 -14.94 -4.30
C THR A 121 2.04 -15.70 -4.84
N GLY A 122 0.88 -15.06 -4.91
CA GLY A 122 -0.34 -15.68 -5.44
C GLY A 122 -0.25 -15.99 -6.93
N LEU A 123 0.27 -15.08 -7.75
CA LEU A 123 0.46 -15.32 -9.19
C LEU A 123 1.41 -16.49 -9.44
N LYS A 124 2.60 -16.45 -8.84
CA LYS A 124 3.62 -17.50 -9.01
C LYS A 124 3.19 -18.84 -8.41
N GLY A 125 2.56 -18.83 -7.24
CA GLY A 125 2.01 -20.03 -6.61
C GLY A 125 0.92 -20.72 -7.43
N ASN A 126 0.20 -19.97 -8.27
CA ASN A 126 -0.79 -20.52 -9.22
C ASN A 126 -0.23 -20.72 -10.63
N ASN A 127 1.11 -20.66 -10.80
CA ASN A 127 1.78 -20.81 -12.10
C ASN A 127 1.31 -19.81 -13.17
N VAL A 128 0.89 -18.61 -12.74
CA VAL A 128 0.47 -17.51 -13.60
C VAL A 128 1.66 -16.58 -13.86
N HIS A 129 1.91 -16.33 -15.14
CA HIS A 129 3.11 -15.63 -15.61
C HIS A 129 2.82 -14.20 -16.10
N ILE A 130 1.71 -13.60 -15.64
CA ILE A 130 1.40 -12.20 -15.94
C ILE A 130 2.43 -11.32 -15.21
N PRO A 131 3.18 -10.46 -15.92
CA PRO A 131 4.11 -9.54 -15.30
C PRO A 131 3.41 -8.60 -14.30
N LEU A 132 4.04 -8.43 -13.13
CA LEU A 132 3.57 -7.55 -12.07
C LEU A 132 4.59 -6.44 -11.85
N THR A 133 4.14 -5.19 -11.92
CA THR A 133 4.96 -4.01 -11.64
C THR A 133 4.47 -3.29 -10.39
N GLY A 134 5.35 -3.16 -9.42
CA GLY A 134 5.15 -2.31 -8.26
C GLY A 134 5.67 -0.89 -8.48
N ILE A 135 4.85 0.12 -8.21
CA ILE A 135 5.33 1.51 -8.11
C ILE A 135 5.66 1.81 -6.65
N SER A 136 6.93 2.09 -6.38
CA SER A 136 7.37 2.49 -5.05
C SER A 136 6.84 3.87 -4.69
N VAL A 137 6.37 4.03 -3.45
CA VAL A 137 5.78 5.28 -2.96
C VAL A 137 6.66 5.99 -1.91
N ASN A 138 7.69 5.31 -1.42
CA ASN A 138 8.48 5.77 -0.28
C ASN A 138 9.94 5.32 -0.24
N ARG A 139 10.34 4.33 -1.04
CA ARG A 139 11.69 3.72 -0.97
C ARG A 139 12.33 3.66 -2.35
N ASN A 140 13.65 3.64 -2.39
CA ASN A 140 14.35 3.34 -3.63
C ASN A 140 14.09 1.89 -4.08
N LYS A 141 14.37 1.62 -5.35
CA LYS A 141 14.13 0.34 -6.01
C LYS A 141 14.75 -0.83 -5.26
N GLU A 142 16.03 -0.76 -4.91
CA GLU A 142 16.74 -1.89 -4.30
C GLU A 142 16.16 -2.25 -2.93
N VAL A 143 15.95 -1.25 -2.07
CA VAL A 143 15.37 -1.45 -0.73
C VAL A 143 13.96 -2.02 -0.84
N GLN A 144 13.15 -1.50 -1.78
CA GLN A 144 11.79 -1.98 -1.95
C GLN A 144 11.74 -3.38 -2.56
N THR A 145 12.58 -3.69 -3.55
CA THR A 145 12.72 -5.03 -4.12
C THR A 145 13.08 -6.04 -3.04
N ASN A 146 14.07 -5.74 -2.18
CA ASN A 146 14.45 -6.62 -1.09
C ASN A 146 13.30 -6.83 -0.09
N ALA A 147 12.60 -5.75 0.30
CA ALA A 147 11.47 -5.84 1.22
C ALA A 147 10.31 -6.69 0.68
N VAL A 148 10.01 -6.58 -0.62
CA VAL A 148 8.96 -7.39 -1.28
C VAL A 148 9.40 -8.84 -1.38
N TYR A 149 10.63 -9.10 -1.82
CA TYR A 149 11.16 -10.46 -1.96
C TYR A 149 11.20 -11.19 -0.61
N ASP A 150 11.75 -10.56 0.43
CA ASP A 150 11.82 -11.15 1.77
C ASP A 150 10.43 -11.48 2.34
N LEU A 151 9.43 -10.63 2.06
CA LEU A 151 8.06 -10.88 2.50
C LEU A 151 7.40 -11.99 1.68
N ALA A 152 7.66 -12.07 0.37
CA ALA A 152 7.18 -13.14 -0.49
C ALA A 152 7.72 -14.51 -0.04
N LEU A 153 9.02 -14.60 0.28
CA LEU A 153 9.63 -15.82 0.83
C LEU A 153 8.93 -16.31 2.10
N LYS A 154 8.74 -15.40 3.06
CA LYS A 154 8.06 -15.72 4.34
C LYS A 154 6.58 -16.06 4.12
N THR A 155 5.95 -15.49 3.09
CA THR A 155 4.56 -15.79 2.73
C THR A 155 4.45 -17.19 2.12
N CYS A 156 5.41 -17.60 1.28
CA CYS A 156 5.51 -18.97 0.77
C CYS A 156 5.72 -19.98 1.90
N GLU A 157 6.64 -19.69 2.84
CA GLU A 157 6.84 -20.51 4.04
C GLU A 157 5.55 -20.64 4.85
N LYS A 158 4.82 -19.54 5.05
CA LYS A 158 3.54 -19.51 5.78
C LYS A 158 2.44 -20.35 5.12
N LEU A 159 2.49 -20.48 3.79
CA LEU A 159 1.58 -21.28 2.95
C LEU A 159 2.05 -22.73 2.78
N GLU A 160 3.24 -23.09 3.27
CA GLU A 160 3.85 -24.41 3.12
C GLU A 160 4.03 -24.82 1.64
N ILE A 161 4.33 -23.85 0.77
CA ILE A 161 4.63 -24.09 -0.65
C ILE A 161 6.13 -23.92 -0.93
N GLU A 162 6.65 -24.68 -1.89
CA GLU A 162 7.99 -24.43 -2.43
C GLU A 162 8.01 -23.04 -3.07
N ASN A 163 8.98 -22.21 -2.69
CA ASN A 163 9.03 -20.82 -3.10
C ASN A 163 9.09 -20.70 -4.64
N PRO A 164 8.01 -20.22 -5.29
CA PRO A 164 7.98 -20.08 -6.74
C PRO A 164 8.47 -18.69 -7.19
N VAL A 165 8.75 -17.78 -6.25
CA VAL A 165 9.12 -16.39 -6.53
C VAL A 165 10.64 -16.27 -6.60
N GLN A 166 11.16 -15.81 -7.73
CA GLN A 166 12.56 -15.44 -7.92
C GLN A 166 12.73 -13.93 -7.72
N ARG A 167 13.96 -13.48 -7.47
CA ARG A 167 14.22 -12.05 -7.22
C ARG A 167 13.94 -11.21 -8.46
N GLU A 168 14.15 -11.78 -9.63
CA GLU A 168 13.91 -11.17 -10.95
C GLU A 168 12.42 -10.95 -11.23
N ASP A 169 11.53 -11.66 -10.52
CA ASP A 169 10.09 -11.46 -10.60
C ASP A 169 9.63 -10.16 -9.92
N ILE A 170 10.48 -9.56 -9.09
CA ILE A 170 10.16 -8.37 -8.30
C ILE A 170 10.52 -7.10 -9.08
N ILE A 171 9.59 -6.63 -9.90
CA ILE A 171 9.75 -5.42 -10.69
C ILE A 171 9.27 -4.20 -9.89
N VAL A 172 10.19 -3.27 -9.60
CA VAL A 172 9.90 -2.01 -8.91
C VAL A 172 10.40 -0.82 -9.72
N PHE A 173 9.56 0.20 -9.85
CA PHE A 173 9.93 1.55 -10.29
C PHE A 173 9.81 2.53 -9.13
N ASP A 174 10.83 3.36 -8.91
CA ASP A 174 10.91 4.34 -7.82
C ASP A 174 11.05 5.79 -8.31
N ASP A 175 11.06 6.02 -9.63
CA ASP A 175 11.13 7.36 -10.24
C ASP A 175 10.00 8.31 -9.78
N TYR A 176 8.88 7.74 -9.31
CA TYR A 176 7.65 8.45 -8.95
C TYR A 176 7.54 8.77 -7.45
N VAL A 177 8.54 8.40 -6.65
CA VAL A 177 8.56 8.69 -5.20
C VAL A 177 8.66 10.20 -4.95
N GLY A 178 9.38 10.95 -5.79
CA GLY A 178 9.63 12.38 -5.62
C GLY A 178 10.48 12.69 -4.40
N ALA A 179 10.18 13.80 -3.72
CA ALA A 179 10.92 14.25 -2.53
C ALA A 179 10.75 13.32 -1.31
N GLY A 180 9.81 12.37 -1.35
CA GLY A 180 9.64 11.37 -0.30
C GLY A 180 8.19 10.92 -0.10
N TYR A 181 8.01 10.06 0.91
CA TYR A 181 6.70 9.55 1.29
C TYR A 181 5.76 10.67 1.73
N SER A 182 4.49 10.61 1.29
CA SER A 182 3.46 11.61 1.59
C SER A 182 3.72 13.02 1.06
N ILE A 183 4.82 13.26 0.32
CA ILE A 183 5.10 14.53 -0.33
C ILE A 183 4.55 14.46 -1.77
N PRO A 184 3.65 15.38 -2.17
CA PRO A 184 3.11 15.43 -3.52
C PRO A 184 4.17 15.63 -4.60
N THR A 185 3.88 15.15 -5.81
CA THR A 185 4.62 15.46 -7.05
C THR A 185 3.64 16.02 -8.06
N GLU A 186 4.11 16.82 -9.02
CA GLU A 186 3.28 17.34 -10.11
C GLU A 186 2.62 16.20 -10.91
N GLY A 187 3.40 15.19 -11.29
CA GLY A 187 2.89 14.02 -12.02
C GLY A 187 1.80 13.27 -11.25
N MET A 188 1.94 13.12 -9.93
CA MET A 188 0.90 12.52 -9.09
C MET A 188 -0.37 13.37 -9.05
N ILE A 189 -0.24 14.68 -8.86
CA ILE A 189 -1.38 15.61 -8.84
C ILE A 189 -2.13 15.55 -10.17
N ASP A 190 -1.40 15.59 -11.29
CA ASP A 190 -1.95 15.48 -12.64
C ASP A 190 -2.67 14.15 -12.85
N ALA A 191 -2.07 13.03 -12.40
CA ALA A 191 -2.66 11.71 -12.50
C ALA A 191 -3.97 11.59 -11.70
N VAL A 192 -3.99 12.07 -10.45
CA VAL A 192 -5.19 12.09 -9.60
C VAL A 192 -6.29 12.93 -10.25
N LYS A 193 -5.95 14.14 -10.74
CA LYS A 193 -6.91 15.02 -11.43
C LYS A 193 -7.42 14.41 -12.71
N LEU A 194 -6.56 13.75 -13.50
CA LEU A 194 -6.93 13.10 -14.74
C LEU A 194 -7.99 12.03 -14.50
N LEU A 195 -7.70 11.04 -13.65
CA LEU A 195 -8.64 9.93 -13.42
C LEU A 195 -9.97 10.41 -12.80
N ALA A 196 -9.90 11.38 -11.90
CA ALA A 196 -11.10 11.98 -11.32
C ALA A 196 -11.96 12.69 -12.38
N LYS A 197 -11.33 13.43 -13.32
CA LYS A 197 -12.04 14.21 -14.35
C LYS A 197 -12.53 13.36 -15.53
N THR A 198 -11.85 12.26 -15.85
CA THR A 198 -12.22 11.43 -17.01
C THR A 198 -13.10 10.24 -16.63
N GLU A 199 -12.82 9.59 -15.49
CA GLU A 199 -13.51 8.35 -15.10
C GLU A 199 -14.37 8.51 -13.83
N GLY A 200 -14.28 9.64 -13.12
CA GLY A 200 -14.98 9.84 -11.85
C GLY A 200 -14.45 8.96 -10.71
N ILE A 201 -13.25 8.37 -10.86
CA ILE A 201 -12.62 7.50 -9.87
C ILE A 201 -11.59 8.30 -9.07
N LEU A 202 -11.64 8.18 -7.73
CA LEU A 202 -10.79 8.92 -6.81
C LEU A 202 -9.61 8.08 -6.31
N THR A 203 -8.39 8.54 -6.58
CA THR A 203 -7.15 8.00 -5.99
C THR A 203 -6.58 8.94 -4.93
N ASP A 204 -5.91 8.40 -3.92
CA ASP A 204 -5.24 9.21 -2.90
C ASP A 204 -3.92 9.83 -3.38
N PRO A 205 -3.50 10.98 -2.82
CA PRO A 205 -2.30 11.70 -3.26
C PRO A 205 -0.99 11.15 -2.67
N VAL A 206 -1.00 9.95 -2.06
CA VAL A 206 0.18 9.37 -1.41
C VAL A 206 0.58 8.04 -2.05
N TYR A 207 -0.37 7.13 -2.23
CA TYR A 207 -0.14 5.76 -2.69
C TYR A 207 -0.66 5.54 -4.11
N THR A 208 -1.97 5.49 -4.26
CA THR A 208 -2.64 5.08 -5.49
C THR A 208 -2.43 6.12 -6.58
N GLY A 209 -2.39 7.41 -6.24
CA GLY A 209 -2.07 8.50 -7.17
C GLY A 209 -0.66 8.44 -7.74
N LYS A 210 0.36 8.18 -6.90
CA LYS A 210 1.75 7.99 -7.38
C LYS A 210 1.90 6.74 -8.25
N THR A 211 1.14 5.70 -7.92
CA THR A 211 1.11 4.47 -8.72
C THR A 211 0.47 4.73 -10.08
N LEU A 212 -0.61 5.51 -10.12
CA LEU A 212 -1.27 5.91 -11.35
C LEU A 212 -0.35 6.78 -12.22
N ASP A 213 0.34 7.78 -11.64
CA ASP A 213 1.37 8.57 -12.33
C ASP A 213 2.44 7.65 -12.94
N GLY A 214 2.96 6.72 -12.14
CA GLY A 214 3.91 5.71 -12.58
C GLY A 214 3.43 4.92 -13.80
N MET A 215 2.21 4.37 -13.72
CA MET A 215 1.61 3.62 -14.81
C MET A 215 1.46 4.47 -16.08
N LEU A 216 0.89 5.67 -15.97
CA LEU A 216 0.66 6.56 -17.10
C LEU A 216 1.97 7.01 -17.76
N SER A 217 2.99 7.27 -16.96
CA SER A 217 4.33 7.62 -17.45
C SER A 217 4.99 6.44 -18.17
N LEU A 218 4.87 5.21 -17.65
CA LEU A 218 5.37 3.99 -18.29
C LEU A 218 4.63 3.68 -19.60
N ILE A 219 3.31 3.93 -19.67
CA ILE A 219 2.54 3.86 -20.93
C ILE A 219 3.12 4.83 -21.96
N LYS A 220 3.33 6.11 -21.58
CA LYS A 220 3.93 7.12 -22.47
C LYS A 220 5.34 6.76 -22.95
N LYS A 221 6.12 6.08 -22.10
CA LYS A 221 7.48 5.58 -22.43
C LYS A 221 7.47 4.30 -23.27
N GLY A 222 6.30 3.73 -23.58
CA GLY A 222 6.18 2.50 -24.36
C GLY A 222 6.63 1.24 -23.61
N TYR A 223 6.69 1.28 -22.27
CA TYR A 223 7.06 0.12 -21.47
C TYR A 223 6.06 -1.04 -21.62
N PHE A 224 4.78 -0.71 -21.77
CA PHE A 224 3.69 -1.67 -21.97
C PHE A 224 3.28 -1.83 -23.45
N LYS A 225 4.17 -1.54 -24.41
CA LYS A 225 3.83 -1.53 -25.85
C LYS A 225 3.26 -2.87 -26.37
N ASP A 226 3.58 -3.97 -25.70
CA ASP A 226 3.16 -5.33 -26.05
C ASP A 226 1.96 -5.81 -25.21
N ALA A 227 1.36 -4.93 -24.39
CA ALA A 227 0.19 -5.22 -23.56
C ALA A 227 -1.02 -4.40 -24.04
N GLU A 228 -2.14 -5.07 -24.31
CA GLU A 228 -3.40 -4.41 -24.71
C GLU A 228 -4.25 -4.05 -23.48
N ARG A 229 -4.22 -4.91 -22.46
CA ARG A 229 -5.00 -4.82 -21.22
C ARG A 229 -4.08 -4.86 -20.01
N ILE A 230 -4.06 -3.75 -19.29
CA ILE A 230 -3.30 -3.59 -18.04
C ILE A 230 -4.30 -3.51 -16.89
N LEU A 231 -4.14 -4.37 -15.89
CA LEU A 231 -4.91 -4.31 -14.65
C LEU A 231 -4.22 -3.36 -13.66
N PHE A 232 -4.92 -2.30 -13.27
CA PHE A 232 -4.47 -1.39 -12.21
C PHE A 232 -5.13 -1.75 -10.87
N VAL A 233 -4.33 -2.16 -9.88
CA VAL A 233 -4.82 -2.52 -8.55
C VAL A 233 -5.01 -1.25 -7.71
N HIS A 234 -6.26 -0.78 -7.64
CA HIS A 234 -6.64 0.40 -6.88
C HIS A 234 -6.78 0.09 -5.37
N THR A 235 -5.77 0.44 -4.56
CA THR A 235 -5.74 0.08 -3.13
C THR A 235 -6.52 1.02 -2.19
N GLY A 236 -7.22 2.03 -2.73
CA GLY A 236 -8.07 2.93 -1.95
C GLY A 236 -7.35 4.21 -1.53
N GLY A 237 -7.54 4.61 -0.26
CA GLY A 237 -6.87 5.77 0.34
C GLY A 237 -7.58 7.13 0.20
N SER A 238 -8.73 7.18 -0.49
CA SER A 238 -9.43 8.44 -0.81
C SER A 238 -9.70 9.39 0.37
N PRO A 239 -9.89 8.97 1.65
CA PRO A 239 -9.98 9.92 2.75
C PRO A 239 -8.77 10.85 2.89
N ALA A 240 -7.59 10.45 2.40
CA ALA A 240 -6.41 11.30 2.42
C ALA A 240 -6.55 12.54 1.52
N LEU A 241 -7.42 12.54 0.50
CA LEU A 241 -7.63 13.71 -0.37
C LEU A 241 -7.93 14.99 0.41
N PHE A 242 -8.72 14.87 1.50
CA PHE A 242 -9.12 16.01 2.34
C PHE A 242 -7.97 16.58 3.19
N ALA A 243 -6.82 15.89 3.24
CA ALA A 243 -5.61 16.41 3.89
C ALA A 243 -4.67 17.13 2.91
N TYR A 244 -4.96 17.09 1.60
CA TYR A 244 -4.15 17.69 0.53
C TYR A 244 -4.98 18.65 -0.34
N GLU A 245 -5.95 19.33 0.29
CA GLU A 245 -6.86 20.22 -0.44
C GLU A 245 -6.12 21.38 -1.10
N GLU A 246 -5.07 21.90 -0.48
CA GLU A 246 -4.32 23.04 -1.01
C GLU A 246 -3.54 22.64 -2.26
N GLU A 247 -2.87 21.49 -2.24
CA GLU A 247 -2.07 20.98 -3.36
C GLU A 247 -2.92 20.50 -4.53
N LEU A 248 -4.14 20.03 -4.27
CA LEU A 248 -5.05 19.54 -5.30
C LEU A 248 -5.98 20.63 -5.86
N ARG A 249 -6.09 21.79 -5.20
CA ARG A 249 -6.93 22.89 -5.68
C ARG A 249 -6.42 23.41 -7.01
N GLU A 250 -7.34 23.79 -7.90
CA GLU A 250 -7.00 24.60 -9.07
C GLU A 250 -7.22 26.06 -8.67
N GLU A 251 -6.21 26.90 -8.90
CA GLU A 251 -6.41 28.35 -8.87
C GLU A 251 -7.39 28.71 -10.00
N LYS A 252 -8.50 29.35 -9.64
CA LYS A 252 -9.53 29.81 -10.58
C LYS A 252 -9.19 31.18 -11.13
#